data_AF-A0A166DNW2-F1
#
_entry.id   AF-A0A166DNW2-F1
#
_cell.length_a   1.000
_cell.length_b   1.000
_cell.length_c   1.000
_cell.angle_alpha   90.00
_cell.angle_beta   90.00
_cell.angle_gamma   90.00
#
_symmetry.space_group_name_H-M   'P 1'
#
loop_
_entity.id
_entity.type
_entity.pdbx_description
1 polymer ?
#
loop_
_entity_poly.entity_id
_entity_poly.type
_entity_poly.pdbx_seq_one_letter_code
_entity_poly.pdbx_strand_id
1 'polypeptide(L)'
;MQSKVKTTLNLDTDILKAIKVVALNKDTTQTEIINEYLKQGLKNEPEINTKNKSLKDLIGMIEVDEPFNSVEEVRKLRNKE
;
A
#
# COMPACT_ATOMS: atom_id res chain seq x y z
N MET A 1 0.97 -0.39 -12.85
CA MET A 1 2.11 -1.15 -12.28
C MET A 1 2.69 -0.31 -11.15
N GLN A 2 2.70 -0.83 -9.90
CA GLN A 2 3.40 -0.14 -8.81
C GLN A 2 4.91 -0.13 -9.11
N SER A 3 5.52 1.05 -9.19
CA SER A 3 6.96 1.19 -9.40
C SER A 3 7.70 0.80 -8.12
N LYS A 4 8.59 -0.18 -8.21
CA LYS A 4 9.50 -0.57 -7.12
C LYS A 4 10.81 0.23 -7.28
N VAL A 5 11.24 0.92 -6.22
CA VAL A 5 12.54 1.60 -6.18
C VAL A 5 13.57 0.69 -5.54
N LYS A 6 14.78 0.62 -6.11
CA LYS A 6 15.90 -0.09 -5.50
C LYS A 6 16.56 0.81 -4.45
N THR A 7 16.69 0.30 -3.24
CA THR A 7 17.24 1.04 -2.10
C THR A 7 18.21 0.15 -1.35
N THR A 8 19.28 0.75 -0.82
CA THR A 8 20.22 0.11 0.10
C THR A 8 19.87 0.54 1.52
N LEU A 9 19.77 -0.42 2.44
CA LEU A 9 19.50 -0.17 3.86
C LEU A 9 20.37 -1.06 4.74
N ASN A 10 20.69 -0.57 5.93
CA ASN A 10 21.38 -1.34 6.95
C ASN A 10 20.33 -2.00 7.85
N LEU A 11 20.46 -3.31 8.06
CA LEU A 11 19.61 -4.11 8.95
C LEU A 11 20.50 -4.87 9.92
N ASP A 12 20.05 -4.99 11.16
CA ASP A 12 20.72 -5.85 12.13
C ASP A 12 20.77 -7.30 11.61
N THR A 13 21.89 -7.96 11.88
CA THR A 13 22.15 -9.31 11.37
C THR A 13 21.10 -10.30 11.84
N ASP A 14 20.62 -10.16 13.08
CA ASP A 14 19.62 -11.06 13.64
C ASP A 14 18.22 -10.83 13.07
N ILE A 15 17.88 -9.57 12.74
CA ILE A 15 16.66 -9.25 11.99
C ILE A 15 16.68 -9.92 10.62
N LEU A 16 17.81 -9.84 9.91
CA LEU A 16 17.94 -10.46 8.59
C LEU A 16 17.85 -12.00 8.65
N LYS A 17 18.45 -12.63 9.67
CA LYS A 17 18.31 -14.08 9.90
C LYS A 17 16.85 -14.48 10.13
N ALA A 18 16.13 -13.74 10.97
CA ALA A 18 14.72 -14.00 11.24
C ALA A 18 13.87 -13.87 9.95
N ILE A 19 14.07 -12.81 9.18
CA ILE A 19 13.39 -12.59 7.89
C ILE A 19 13.65 -13.75 6.93
N LYS A 20 14.89 -14.25 6.88
CA LYS A 20 15.25 -15.40 6.02
C LYS A 20 14.47 -16.66 6.41
N VAL A 21 14.36 -16.97 7.70
CA VAL A 21 13.59 -18.13 8.19
C VAL A 21 12.11 -17.97 7.83
N VAL A 22 11.54 -16.78 8.05
CA VAL A 22 10.14 -16.50 7.70
C VAL A 22 9.88 -16.66 6.20
N ALA A 23 10.78 -16.15 5.36
CA ALA A 23 10.67 -16.25 3.92
C ALA A 23 10.66 -17.71 3.45
N LEU A 24 11.51 -18.56 4.03
CA LEU A 24 11.53 -20.01 3.77
C LEU A 24 10.21 -20.68 4.18
N ASN A 25 9.69 -20.34 5.36
CA ASN A 25 8.44 -20.93 5.87
C ASN A 25 7.22 -20.53 5.05
N LYS A 26 7.24 -19.34 4.44
CA LYS A 26 6.14 -18.80 3.63
C LYS A 26 6.31 -19.04 2.12
N ASP A 27 7.34 -19.77 1.70
CA ASP A 27 7.70 -20.01 0.29
C ASP A 27 7.70 -18.72 -0.56
N THR A 28 8.39 -17.69 -0.05
CA THR A 28 8.41 -16.34 -0.63
C THR A 28 9.80 -15.73 -0.51
N THR A 29 10.00 -14.53 -1.07
CA THR A 29 11.31 -13.85 -1.03
C THR A 29 11.48 -13.01 0.22
N GLN A 30 12.74 -12.83 0.65
CA GLN A 30 13.08 -11.91 1.75
C GLN A 30 12.57 -10.48 1.47
N THR A 31 12.62 -10.04 0.21
CA THR A 31 12.13 -8.73 -0.21
C THR A 31 10.61 -8.58 -0.02
N GLU A 32 9.83 -9.63 -0.28
CA GLU A 32 8.39 -9.62 -0.02
C GLU A 32 8.10 -9.52 1.49
N ILE A 33 8.80 -10.30 2.31
CA ILE A 33 8.67 -10.24 3.78
C ILE A 33 9.04 -8.86 4.33
N ILE A 34 10.17 -8.30 3.89
CA ILE A 34 10.60 -6.95 4.29
C ILE A 34 9.49 -5.93 3.96
N ASN A 35 8.95 -5.98 2.75
CA ASN A 35 7.87 -5.07 2.35
C ASN A 35 6.58 -5.29 3.16
N GLU A 36 6.22 -6.53 3.44
CA GLU A 36 5.03 -6.87 4.25
C GLU A 36 5.15 -6.28 5.66
N TYR A 37 6.30 -6.49 6.31
CA TYR A 37 6.54 -6.00 7.67
C TYR A 37 6.69 -4.49 7.75
N LEU A 38 7.37 -3.85 6.78
CA LEU A 38 7.42 -2.39 6.71
C LEU A 38 6.01 -1.80 6.53
N LYS A 39 5.15 -2.41 5.70
CA LYS A 39 3.75 -1.97 5.56
C LYS A 39 2.97 -2.11 6.86
N GLN A 40 3.18 -3.20 7.61
CA GLN A 40 2.52 -3.41 8.91
C GLN A 40 3.01 -2.40 9.95
N GLY A 41 4.33 -2.15 10.02
CA GLY A 41 4.92 -1.14 10.88
C GLY A 41 4.32 0.24 10.62
N LEU A 42 4.25 0.65 9.35
CA LEU A 42 3.61 1.92 8.98
C LEU A 42 2.13 1.98 9.37
N LYS A 43 1.36 0.90 9.21
CA LYS A 43 -0.07 0.90 9.63
C LYS A 43 -0.26 1.09 11.13
N ASN A 44 0.70 0.62 11.93
CA ASN A 44 0.64 0.62 13.38
C ASN A 44 1.39 1.81 14.01
N GLU A 45 1.93 2.71 13.18
CA GLU A 45 2.66 3.88 13.62
C GLU A 45 1.68 4.92 14.18
N PRO A 46 1.72 5.21 15.49
CA PRO A 46 0.73 6.07 16.15
C PRO A 46 0.78 7.53 15.69
N GLU A 47 1.89 7.95 15.09
CA GLU A 47 2.16 9.32 14.66
C GLU A 47 2.29 9.47 13.14
N ILE A 48 1.70 8.57 12.34
CA ILE A 48 1.44 8.91 10.92
C ILE A 48 0.36 9.99 10.90
N ASN A 49 0.84 11.22 11.08
CA ASN A 49 0.31 12.49 10.67
C ASN A 49 -1.19 12.45 10.38
N THR A 50 -1.99 12.74 11.40
CA THR A 50 -3.44 12.99 11.35
C THR A 50 -3.84 14.12 10.38
N LYS A 51 -2.89 14.69 9.62
CA LYS A 51 -3.11 15.61 8.49
C LYS A 51 -3.17 14.94 7.12
N ASN A 52 -2.73 13.69 6.97
CA ASN A 52 -2.72 13.03 5.68
C ASN A 52 -3.81 11.96 5.62
N LYS A 53 -4.92 12.34 4.96
CA LYS A 53 -5.68 11.53 3.99
C LYS A 53 -5.36 10.02 4.07
N SER A 54 -6.36 9.25 4.48
CA SER A 54 -6.29 7.79 4.62
C SER A 54 -5.66 7.14 3.38
N LEU A 55 -5.15 5.90 3.51
CA LEU A 55 -4.60 5.18 2.35
C LEU A 55 -5.57 5.15 1.16
N LYS A 56 -6.89 5.18 1.40
CA LYS A 56 -7.95 5.29 0.38
C LYS A 56 -7.89 6.61 -0.37
N ASP A 57 -7.68 7.71 0.35
CA ASP A 57 -7.54 9.05 -0.22
C ASP A 57 -6.27 9.21 -1.07
N LEU A 58 -5.18 8.51 -0.68
CA LEU A 58 -3.91 8.53 -1.41
C LEU A 58 -3.96 7.75 -2.74
N ILE A 59 -4.79 6.70 -2.82
CA ILE A 59 -4.95 5.89 -4.03
C ILE A 59 -6.11 6.36 -4.92
N GLY A 60 -6.75 7.49 -4.59
CA GLY A 60 -7.89 8.03 -5.34
C GLY A 60 -9.14 7.16 -5.23
N MET A 61 -9.27 6.36 -4.17
CA MET A 61 -10.46 5.55 -3.93
C MET A 61 -11.53 6.42 -3.28
N ILE A 62 -12.60 6.67 -4.03
CA ILE A 62 -13.76 7.43 -3.57
C ILE A 62 -14.82 6.42 -3.13
N GLU A 63 -15.28 6.52 -1.89
CA GLU A 63 -16.47 5.79 -1.43
C GLU A 63 -17.71 6.62 -1.80
N VAL A 64 -18.72 5.93 -2.32
CA VAL A 64 -20.02 6.49 -2.69
C VAL A 64 -21.11 5.69 -2.00
N ASP A 65 -22.15 6.39 -1.54
CA ASP A 65 -23.26 5.77 -0.81
C ASP A 65 -24.08 4.82 -1.71
N GLU A 66 -24.13 5.12 -3.01
CA GLU A 66 -24.85 4.32 -4.00
C GLU A 66 -23.93 3.87 -5.15
N PRO A 67 -24.07 2.63 -5.63
CA PRO A 67 -23.34 2.18 -6.80
C PRO A 67 -23.80 2.96 -8.04
N PHE A 68 -22.83 3.50 -8.79
CA PHE A 68 -23.10 4.25 -10.02
C PHE A 68 -22.27 3.74 -11.19
N ASN A 69 -22.76 4.00 -12.41
CA ASN A 69 -22.04 3.68 -13.65
C ASN A 69 -21.17 4.86 -14.07
N SER A 70 -19.85 4.71 -13.94
CA SER A 70 -18.89 5.78 -14.23
C SER A 70 -18.93 6.25 -15.69
N VAL A 71 -19.26 5.38 -16.66
CA VAL A 71 -19.32 5.74 -18.08
C VAL A 71 -20.52 6.63 -18.37
N GLU A 72 -21.65 6.36 -17.73
CA GLU A 72 -22.86 7.16 -17.88
C GLU A 72 -22.69 8.55 -17.29
N GLU A 73 -22.07 8.67 -16.12
CA GLU A 73 -21.79 9.97 -15.49
C GLU A 73 -20.84 10.83 -16.32
N VAL A 74 -19.77 10.25 -16.87
CA VAL A 74 -18.88 10.97 -17.80
C VAL A 74 -19.63 11.42 -19.06
N ARG A 75 -20.59 10.62 -19.54
CA ARG A 75 -21.39 10.95 -20.73
C ARG A 75 -22.33 12.13 -20.47
N LYS A 76 -22.99 12.19 -19.30
CA LYS A 76 -23.83 13.33 -18.89
C LYS A 76 -23.02 14.63 -18.84
N LEU A 77 -21.88 14.60 -18.14
CA LEU A 77 -20.97 15.74 -18.03
C LEU A 77 -20.47 16.25 -19.39
N ARG A 78 -20.14 15.33 -20.31
CA ARG A 78 -19.69 15.68 -21.66
C ARG A 78 -20.80 16.31 -22.51
N ASN A 79 -22.03 15.90 -22.29
CA ASN A 79 -23.18 16.35 -23.08
C ASN A 79 -23.88 17.59 -22.48
N LYS A 80 -23.43 18.11 -21.32
CA LYS A 80 -24.05 19.22 -20.56
C LYS A 80 -25.54 18.99 -20.27
N GLU A 81 -25.91 17.74 -19.97
CA GLU A 81 -27.21 17.38 -19.40
C GLU A 81 -27.10 17.21 -17.89
#